data_AF-A0A8H2WD83-F1
#
_entry.id   AF-A0A8H2WD83-F1
#
_cell.length_a   1.000
_cell.length_b   1.000
_cell.length_c   1.000
_cell.angle_alpha   90.00
_cell.angle_beta   90.00
_cell.angle_gamma   90.00
#
_symmetry.space_group_name_H-M   'P 1'
#
loop_
_entity.id
_entity.type
_entity.pdbx_description
1 polymer ?
#
loop_
_entity_poly.entity_id
_entity_poly.type
_entity_poly.pdbx_seq_one_letter_code
_entity_poly.pdbx_strand_id
1 'polypeptide(L)'
;MALNLRRYNGWIPSRKAYDAYFSDLVRGATTRSRALPTHTPPVKEFEQAIRADPAMVKLFDDVFLQAPELPSQIPDFDHFLHILDLIVGEPPKFKVVEEGGFSEPIGVPMYILFDLLSNTSAAYDLFRMKAFNQALKKLLLMRP
;
A
#
# COMPACT_ATOMS: atom_id res chain seq x y z
N MET A 1 -17.00 13.97 13.77
CA MET A 1 -16.16 15.18 13.88
C MET A 1 -16.06 15.81 12.49
N ALA A 2 -16.28 17.12 12.35
CA ALA A 2 -16.23 17.79 11.05
C ALA A 2 -14.78 17.89 10.54
N LEU A 3 -14.53 17.58 9.26
CA LEU A 3 -13.21 17.68 8.65
C LEU A 3 -12.89 19.15 8.38
N ASN A 4 -11.72 19.62 8.84
CA ASN A 4 -11.23 20.96 8.55
C ASN A 4 -10.28 20.88 7.35
N LEU A 5 -10.69 21.29 6.15
CA LEU A 5 -9.98 21.01 4.90
C LEU A 5 -9.03 22.15 4.52
N ARG A 6 -7.74 21.86 4.24
CA ARG A 6 -6.76 22.90 3.84
C ARG A 6 -6.17 22.76 2.44
N ARG A 7 -6.33 21.62 1.77
CA ARG A 7 -5.68 21.35 0.48
C ARG A 7 -6.66 20.75 -0.53
N TYR A 8 -7.22 21.62 -1.36
CA TYR A 8 -7.79 21.25 -2.65
C TYR A 8 -6.88 21.90 -3.70
N ASN A 9 -6.26 21.08 -4.57
CA ASN A 9 -5.15 21.34 -5.54
C ASN A 9 -3.77 20.75 -5.19
N GLY A 10 -3.59 20.16 -4.00
CA GLY A 10 -2.42 19.34 -3.66
C GLY A 10 -2.85 17.90 -3.44
N TRP A 11 -2.67 17.04 -4.44
CA TRP A 11 -3.07 15.63 -4.46
C TRP A 11 -2.08 14.72 -3.73
N ILE A 12 -0.91 15.28 -3.37
CA ILE A 12 0.11 14.65 -2.54
C ILE A 12 -0.06 15.13 -1.09
N PRO A 13 -0.29 14.23 -0.12
CA PRO A 13 -0.42 14.59 1.29
C PRO A 13 0.91 15.12 1.84
N SER A 14 0.87 15.91 2.91
CA SER A 14 2.10 16.26 3.64
C SER A 14 2.82 15.02 4.16
N ARG A 15 4.13 15.11 4.40
CA ARG A 15 4.91 14.02 5.02
C ARG A 15 4.28 13.54 6.33
N LYS A 16 3.74 14.45 7.14
CA LYS A 16 3.09 14.13 8.41
C LYS A 16 1.81 13.29 8.19
N ALA A 17 0.97 13.69 7.24
CA ALA A 17 -0.24 12.93 6.88
C ALA A 17 0.11 11.56 6.26
N TYR A 18 1.15 11.52 5.42
CA TYR A 18 1.69 10.31 4.82
C TYR A 18 2.15 9.31 5.89
N ASP A 19 3.06 9.71 6.78
CA ASP A 19 3.60 8.84 7.83
C ASP A 19 2.50 8.33 8.77
N ALA A 20 1.55 9.20 9.13
CA ALA A 20 0.43 8.81 9.97
C ALA A 20 -0.54 7.84 9.25
N TYR A 21 -0.72 7.98 7.94
CA TYR A 21 -1.55 7.06 7.15
C TYR A 21 -0.91 5.67 7.07
N PHE A 22 0.39 5.57 6.80
CA PHE A 22 1.09 4.29 6.80
C PHE A 22 1.13 3.63 8.17
N SER A 23 1.28 4.41 9.25
CA SER A 23 1.21 3.87 10.61
C SER A 23 -0.13 3.20 10.92
N ASP A 24 -1.24 3.79 10.45
CA ASP A 24 -2.56 3.16 10.58
C ASP A 24 -2.67 1.88 9.75
N LEU A 25 -2.22 1.93 8.49
CA LEU A 25 -2.26 0.76 7.59
C LEU A 25 -1.48 -0.41 8.16
N VAL A 26 -0.28 -0.15 8.67
CA VAL A 26 0.60 -1.19 9.21
C VAL A 26 0.00 -1.79 10.46
N ARG A 27 -0.50 -0.96 11.38
CA ARG A 27 -1.19 -1.43 12.58
C ARG A 27 -2.42 -2.25 12.23
N GLY A 28 -3.22 -1.75 11.29
CA GLY A 28 -4.40 -2.44 10.77
C GLY A 28 -4.05 -3.78 10.16
N ALA A 29 -2.97 -3.86 9.39
CA ALA A 29 -2.47 -5.09 8.79
C ALA A 29 -1.99 -6.08 9.85
N THR A 30 -1.29 -5.64 10.90
CA THR A 30 -0.93 -6.51 12.04
C THR A 30 -2.16 -7.06 12.75
N THR A 31 -3.18 -6.23 12.97
CA THR A 31 -4.44 -6.67 13.60
C THR A 31 -5.19 -7.65 12.70
N ARG A 32 -5.27 -7.34 11.40
CA ARG A 32 -5.93 -8.18 10.40
C ARG A 32 -5.24 -9.52 10.24
N SER A 33 -3.92 -9.57 10.12
CA SER A 33 -3.19 -10.83 9.93
C SER A 33 -3.42 -11.82 11.07
N ARG A 34 -3.61 -11.32 12.30
CA ARG A 34 -3.96 -12.13 13.47
C ARG A 34 -5.43 -12.58 13.50
N ALA A 35 -6.36 -11.74 13.05
CA ALA A 35 -7.80 -11.99 13.18
C ALA A 35 -8.41 -12.67 11.94
N LEU A 36 -7.92 -12.34 10.76
CA LEU A 36 -8.40 -12.80 9.46
C LEU A 36 -7.21 -12.99 8.51
N PRO A 37 -6.54 -14.16 8.56
CA PRO A 37 -5.35 -14.43 7.76
C PRO A 37 -5.66 -14.58 6.26
N THR A 38 -6.93 -14.81 5.89
CA THR A 38 -7.31 -14.98 4.49
C THR A 38 -7.48 -13.64 3.78
N HIS A 39 -6.80 -13.49 2.64
CA HIS A 39 -6.93 -12.33 1.76
C HIS A 39 -8.27 -12.26 1.03
N THR A 40 -8.68 -11.03 0.72
CA THR A 40 -9.80 -10.77 -0.19
C THR A 40 -9.49 -11.38 -1.58
N PRO A 41 -10.51 -11.76 -2.37
CA PRO A 41 -10.30 -12.36 -3.69
C PRO A 41 -9.27 -11.66 -4.60
N PRO A 42 -9.28 -10.32 -4.77
CA PRO A 42 -8.29 -9.63 -5.60
C PRO A 42 -6.86 -9.73 -5.05
N VAL A 43 -6.69 -9.59 -3.74
CA VAL A 43 -5.39 -9.63 -3.09
C VAL A 43 -4.84 -11.05 -3.11
N LYS A 44 -5.72 -12.05 -2.95
CA LYS A 44 -5.37 -13.47 -3.09
C LYS A 44 -4.94 -13.82 -4.51
N GLU A 45 -5.62 -13.33 -5.54
CA GLU A 45 -5.19 -13.55 -6.93
C GLU A 45 -3.85 -12.89 -7.21
N PHE A 46 -3.64 -11.67 -6.69
CA PHE A 46 -2.35 -10.99 -6.78
C PHE A 46 -1.24 -11.78 -6.07
N GLU A 47 -1.46 -12.20 -4.83
CA GLU A 47 -0.55 -13.06 -4.07
C GLU A 47 -0.16 -14.31 -4.87
N GLN A 48 -1.14 -15.04 -5.40
CA GLN A 48 -0.91 -16.26 -6.16
C GLN A 48 -0.06 -15.99 -7.41
N ALA A 49 -0.33 -14.89 -8.12
CA ALA A 49 0.45 -14.51 -9.29
C ALA A 49 1.91 -14.20 -8.94
N ILE A 50 2.16 -13.47 -7.84
CA ILE A 50 3.52 -13.17 -7.39
C ILE A 50 4.23 -14.45 -6.93
N ARG A 51 3.62 -15.26 -6.07
CA ARG A 51 4.22 -16.49 -5.54
C ARG A 51 4.48 -17.56 -6.61
N ALA A 52 3.74 -17.54 -7.71
CA ALA A 52 3.94 -18.47 -8.83
C ALA A 52 5.21 -18.17 -9.65
N ASP A 53 5.78 -16.97 -9.52
CA ASP A 53 7.01 -16.56 -10.22
C ASP A 53 8.14 -16.29 -9.21
N PRO A 54 9.13 -17.19 -9.10
CA PRO A 54 10.25 -17.01 -8.18
C PRO A 54 11.04 -15.71 -8.38
N ALA A 55 11.07 -15.17 -9.60
CA ALA A 55 11.74 -13.90 -9.86
C ALA A 55 10.96 -12.73 -9.24
N MET A 56 9.62 -12.75 -9.32
CA MET A 56 8.79 -11.73 -8.67
C MET A 56 8.90 -11.81 -7.14
N VAL A 57 8.91 -13.01 -6.56
CA VAL A 57 9.13 -13.20 -5.11
C VAL A 57 10.46 -12.60 -4.68
N LYS A 58 11.55 -12.99 -5.34
CA LYS A 58 12.89 -12.48 -5.04
C LYS A 58 12.97 -10.95 -5.14
N LEU A 59 12.34 -10.37 -6.16
CA LEU A 59 12.34 -8.91 -6.31
C LEU A 59 11.56 -8.21 -5.20
N PHE A 60 10.45 -8.76 -4.72
CA PHE A 60 9.78 -8.23 -3.53
C PHE A 60 10.66 -8.31 -2.29
N ASP A 61 11.32 -9.45 -2.04
CA ASP A 61 12.26 -9.58 -0.93
C ASP A 61 13.40 -8.54 -1.03
N ASP A 62 13.96 -8.37 -2.23
CA ASP A 62 15.01 -7.39 -2.50
C ASP A 62 14.51 -5.95 -2.31
N VAL A 63 13.25 -5.62 -2.64
CA VAL A 63 12.64 -4.30 -2.38
C VAL A 63 12.66 -3.99 -0.88
N PHE A 64 12.21 -4.92 -0.04
CA PHE A 64 12.15 -4.71 1.41
C PHE A 64 13.56 -4.61 2.02
N LEU A 65 14.55 -5.31 1.45
CA LEU A 65 15.96 -5.20 1.86
C LEU A 65 16.63 -3.89 1.43
N GLN A 66 16.35 -3.40 0.22
CA GLN A 66 16.97 -2.20 -0.35
C GLN A 66 16.43 -0.90 0.24
N ALA A 67 15.30 -0.97 0.94
CA ALA A 67 14.59 0.20 1.42
C ALA A 67 14.33 0.14 2.93
N PRO A 68 15.39 0.03 3.75
CA PRO A 68 15.27 -0.04 5.21
C PRO A 68 14.68 1.25 5.81
N GLU A 69 14.76 2.36 5.07
CA GLU A 69 14.23 3.69 5.43
C GLU A 69 12.91 4.07 4.75
N LEU A 70 12.26 3.17 4.00
CA LEU A 70 10.80 3.31 3.84
C LEU A 70 10.20 3.48 5.23
N PRO A 71 9.01 4.09 5.43
CA PRO A 71 8.32 3.98 6.70
C PRO A 71 8.39 2.50 7.10
N SER A 72 9.22 2.22 8.10
CA SER A 72 9.97 0.97 8.28
C SER A 72 9.07 -0.10 8.88
N GLN A 73 7.92 -0.27 8.25
CA GLN A 73 6.69 -0.70 8.86
C GLN A 73 6.01 -1.79 8.03
N ILE A 74 6.42 -1.99 6.78
CA ILE A 74 6.00 -3.13 5.96
C ILE A 74 7.16 -4.14 5.97
N PRO A 75 7.18 -5.10 6.93
CA PRO A 75 8.32 -5.97 7.15
C PRO A 75 8.58 -6.95 6.00
N ASP A 76 7.53 -7.35 5.29
CA ASP A 76 7.59 -8.41 4.31
C ASP A 76 6.40 -8.35 3.34
N PHE A 77 6.41 -9.28 2.38
CA PHE A 77 5.35 -9.40 1.38
C PHE A 77 3.99 -9.77 1.99
N ASP A 78 3.94 -10.57 3.06
CA ASP A 78 2.69 -10.98 3.68
C ASP A 78 1.98 -9.79 4.35
N HIS A 79 2.76 -8.96 5.03
CA HIS A 79 2.27 -7.73 5.63
C HIS A 79 1.82 -6.72 4.56
N PHE A 80 2.54 -6.66 3.44
CA PHE A 80 2.16 -5.87 2.27
C PHE A 80 0.79 -6.30 1.72
N LEU A 81 0.53 -7.60 1.60
CA LEU A 81 -0.78 -8.12 1.15
C LEU A 81 -1.91 -7.75 2.12
N HIS A 82 -1.67 -7.79 3.43
CA HIS A 82 -2.67 -7.34 4.40
C HIS A 82 -2.94 -5.84 4.35
N ILE A 83 -1.96 -5.02 3.97
CA ILE A 83 -2.20 -3.60 3.67
C ILE A 83 -3.06 -3.45 2.42
N LEU A 84 -2.80 -4.23 1.36
CA LEU A 84 -3.64 -4.22 0.17
C LEU A 84 -5.10 -4.57 0.47
N ASP A 85 -5.36 -5.54 1.36
CA ASP A 85 -6.72 -5.86 1.79
C ASP A 85 -7.45 -4.66 2.40
N LEU A 86 -6.75 -3.84 3.19
CA LEU A 86 -7.32 -2.63 3.79
C LEU A 86 -7.61 -1.57 2.73
N ILE A 87 -6.72 -1.43 1.74
CA ILE A 87 -6.86 -0.41 0.70
C ILE A 87 -7.96 -0.77 -0.31
N VAL A 88 -8.02 -2.02 -0.77
CA VAL A 88 -8.99 -2.45 -1.81
C VAL A 88 -10.43 -2.39 -1.28
N GLY A 89 -10.63 -2.61 0.02
CA GLY A 89 -11.95 -2.62 0.64
C GLY A 89 -12.48 -1.25 1.07
N GLU A 90 -11.68 -0.18 0.97
CA GLU A 90 -12.03 1.12 1.56
C GLU A 90 -11.96 2.27 0.54
N PRO A 91 -12.91 3.23 0.60
CA PRO A 91 -12.81 4.44 -0.22
C PRO A 91 -11.63 5.32 0.22
N PRO A 92 -11.12 6.22 -0.64
CA PRO A 92 -10.20 7.27 -0.25
C PRO A 92 -10.69 8.04 0.99
N LYS A 93 -9.77 8.35 1.91
CA LYS A 93 -10.08 8.97 3.21
C LYS A 93 -9.33 10.27 3.41
N PHE A 94 -9.78 11.05 4.39
CA PHE A 94 -8.99 12.15 4.94
C PHE A 94 -8.23 11.67 6.17
N LYS A 95 -6.95 12.02 6.25
CA LYS A 95 -6.14 11.78 7.43
C LYS A 95 -6.15 13.01 8.33
N VAL A 96 -6.58 12.83 9.58
CA VAL A 96 -6.46 13.82 10.65
C VAL A 96 -5.11 13.62 11.31
N VAL A 97 -4.26 14.65 11.31
CA VAL A 97 -2.88 14.55 11.78
C VAL A 97 -2.65 15.29 13.11
N GLU A 98 -3.58 16.17 13.48
CA GLU A 98 -3.61 16.90 14.75
C GLU A 98 -5.07 17.04 15.20
N GLU A 99 -5.34 16.84 16.49
CA GLU A 99 -6.67 17.00 17.06
C GLU A 99 -7.09 18.48 16.97
N GLY A 100 -8.22 18.76 16.31
CA GLY A 100 -8.64 20.13 15.97
C GLY A 100 -7.89 20.76 14.78
N GLY A 101 -6.90 20.06 14.23
CA GLY A 101 -6.13 20.48 13.05
C GLY A 101 -6.85 20.19 11.73
N PHE A 102 -6.17 20.52 10.62
CA PHE A 102 -6.69 20.27 9.29
C PHE A 102 -6.54 18.79 8.88
N SER A 103 -7.54 18.26 8.21
CA SER A 103 -7.51 16.93 7.58
C SER A 103 -6.98 17.04 6.15
N GLU A 104 -6.10 16.11 5.78
CA GLU A 104 -5.51 16.05 4.43
C GLU A 104 -6.05 14.85 3.65
N PRO A 105 -6.33 14.99 2.34
CA PRO A 105 -6.84 13.89 1.54
C PRO A 105 -5.75 12.84 1.26
N ILE A 106 -6.10 11.56 1.42
CA ILE A 106 -5.39 10.41 0.86
C ILE A 106 -6.17 9.96 -0.39
N GLY A 107 -5.97 10.66 -1.50
CA GLY A 107 -6.78 10.50 -2.72
C GLY A 107 -6.46 9.25 -3.53
N VAL A 108 -5.23 8.73 -3.42
CA VAL A 108 -4.71 7.62 -4.24
C VAL A 108 -3.94 6.61 -3.37
N PRO A 109 -4.60 5.93 -2.42
CA PRO A 109 -3.93 5.09 -1.40
C PRO A 109 -3.08 3.97 -2.00
N MET A 110 -3.57 3.31 -3.05
CA MET A 110 -2.83 2.25 -3.75
C MET A 110 -1.58 2.79 -4.46
N TYR A 111 -1.68 3.93 -5.14
CA TYR A 111 -0.53 4.59 -5.77
C TYR A 111 0.55 4.90 -4.73
N ILE A 112 0.15 5.50 -3.61
CA ILE A 112 1.04 5.87 -2.51
C ILE A 112 1.81 4.64 -1.98
N LEU A 113 1.16 3.48 -1.86
CA LEU A 113 1.81 2.25 -1.45
C LEU A 113 2.89 1.77 -2.44
N PHE A 114 2.65 1.84 -3.75
CA PHE A 114 3.64 1.43 -4.76
C PHE A 114 4.72 2.48 -5.04
N ASP A 115 4.38 3.77 -4.92
CA ASP A 115 5.33 4.89 -4.97
C ASP A 115 6.43 4.71 -3.91
N LEU A 116 6.04 4.24 -2.73
CA LEU A 116 6.97 3.88 -1.66
C LEU A 116 8.00 2.84 -2.11
N LEU A 117 7.54 1.74 -2.72
CA LEU A 117 8.42 0.66 -3.16
C LEU A 117 9.34 1.08 -4.33
N SER A 118 8.87 2.04 -5.14
CA SER A 118 9.48 2.42 -6.42
C SER A 118 10.90 2.98 -6.32
N ASN A 119 11.33 3.42 -5.13
CA ASN A 119 12.65 4.03 -4.92
C ASN A 119 13.80 3.00 -4.78
N THR A 120 13.65 1.81 -5.36
CA THR A 120 14.61 0.70 -5.29
C THR A 120 14.92 0.15 -6.68
N SER A 121 16.12 -0.42 -6.86
CA SER A 121 16.45 -1.08 -8.14
C SER A 121 15.61 -2.34 -8.35
N ALA A 122 15.29 -3.05 -7.27
CA ALA A 122 14.41 -4.21 -7.33
C ALA A 122 12.99 -3.85 -7.78
N ALA A 123 12.41 -2.74 -7.30
CA ALA A 123 11.11 -2.30 -7.77
C ALA A 123 11.15 -1.84 -9.23
N TYR A 124 12.25 -1.21 -9.67
CA TYR A 124 12.44 -0.88 -11.08
C TYR A 124 12.35 -2.12 -11.98
N ASP A 125 13.05 -3.19 -11.62
CA ASP A 125 13.02 -4.44 -12.37
C ASP A 125 11.63 -5.10 -12.29
N LEU A 126 11.04 -5.16 -11.09
CA LEU A 126 9.70 -5.72 -10.86
C LEU A 126 8.63 -5.01 -11.69
N PHE A 127 8.60 -3.68 -11.68
CA PHE A 127 7.57 -2.88 -12.35
C PHE A 127 7.67 -2.93 -13.87
N ARG A 128 8.80 -3.36 -14.42
CA ARG A 128 8.97 -3.60 -15.85
C ARG A 128 8.55 -5.01 -16.28
N MET A 129 8.35 -5.94 -15.36
CA MET A 129 7.93 -7.30 -15.69
C MET A 129 6.49 -7.29 -16.25
N LYS A 130 6.29 -7.91 -17.41
CA LYS A 130 4.97 -8.05 -18.02
C LYS A 130 4.01 -8.83 -17.11
N ALA A 131 4.52 -9.88 -16.45
CA ALA A 131 3.74 -10.71 -15.52
C ALA A 131 3.26 -9.90 -14.29
N PHE A 132 4.15 -9.11 -13.68
CA PHE A 132 3.79 -8.23 -12.58
C PHE A 132 2.70 -7.22 -12.98
N ASN A 133 2.87 -6.55 -14.12
CA ASN A 133 1.87 -5.60 -14.61
C ASN A 133 0.52 -6.25 -14.92
N GLN A 134 0.51 -7.51 -15.37
CA GLN A 134 -0.72 -8.28 -15.54
C GLN A 134 -1.41 -8.57 -14.20
N ALA A 135 -0.64 -8.98 -13.17
CA ALA A 135 -1.17 -9.20 -11.83
C ALA A 135 -1.72 -7.89 -11.23
N LEU A 136 -0.96 -6.80 -11.31
CA LEU A 136 -1.35 -5.49 -10.81
C LEU A 136 -2.60 -4.95 -11.51
N LYS A 137 -2.73 -5.16 -12.82
CA LYS A 137 -3.92 -4.76 -13.57
C LYS A 137 -5.19 -5.44 -13.03
N LYS A 138 -5.12 -6.71 -12.66
CA LYS A 138 -6.26 -7.43 -12.08
C LYS A 138 -6.62 -6.91 -10.69
N LEU A 139 -5.60 -6.63 -9.87
CA LEU A 139 -5.79 -6.00 -8.57
C LEU A 139 -6.49 -4.62 -8.68
N LEU A 140 -6.13 -3.82 -9.69
CA LEU A 140 -6.63 -2.44 -9.87
C LEU A 140 -7.99 -2.35 -10.59
N LEU A 141 -8.31 -3.27 -11.49
CA LEU A 141 -9.48 -3.17 -12.39
C LEU A 141 -10.70 -3.98 -11.92
N MET A 142 -10.76 -4.39 -10.65
CA MET A 142 -12.00 -5.00 -10.17
C MET A 142 -13.14 -3.99 -10.23
N ARG A 143 -14.19 -4.40 -10.92
CA ARG A 143 -15.51 -3.79 -10.80
C ARG A 143 -16.13 -4.32 -9.49
N PRO A 144 -16.74 -3.44 -8.66
CA PRO A 144 -17.55 -3.88 -7.53
C PRO A 144 -18.71 -4.77 -7.97
#